data_AF-A0A8T0EDP3-F1
#
_entry.id   AF-A0A8T0EDP3-F1
#
_cell.length_a   1.000
_cell.length_b   1.000
_cell.length_c   1.000
_cell.angle_alpha   90.00
_cell.angle_beta   90.00
_cell.angle_gamma   90.00
#
_symmetry.space_group_name_H-M   'P 1'
#
loop_
_entity.id
_entity.type
_entity.pdbx_description
1 polymer ?
#
loop_
_entity_poly.entity_id
_entity_poly.type
_entity_poly.pdbx_seq_one_letter_code
_entity_poly.pdbx_strand_id
1 'polypeptide(L)'
;MDSSEKECLEQYKNVSLIDPFCAAAWDSFICWPPLSPGEMMNKPCPQMDTKGTVIGDATHPGMFAVRSCAENGSWVENRTNFSLCITNMAAKFRHNIENYRGNSTVWQLPKKLDQIETFRIEVILSTITLKRSLILYEN
;
A
#
# COMPACT_ATOMS: atom_id res chain seq x y z
N MET A 1 -26.06 14.26 11.89
CA MET A 1 -25.45 14.74 10.65
C MET A 1 -24.23 15.53 11.05
N ASP A 2 -23.06 15.05 10.66
CA ASP A 2 -21.79 15.69 11.00
C ASP A 2 -21.69 17.07 10.33
N SER A 3 -20.95 18.01 10.93
CA SER A 3 -20.80 19.37 10.35
C SER A 3 -20.17 19.30 8.95
N SER A 4 -19.17 18.43 8.79
CA SER A 4 -18.44 18.22 7.53
C SER A 4 -19.33 17.55 6.48
N GLU A 5 -20.14 16.57 6.89
CA GLU A 5 -21.14 15.94 6.03
C GLU A 5 -22.14 16.96 5.50
N LYS A 6 -22.65 17.85 6.37
CA LYS A 6 -23.59 18.89 5.98
C LYS A 6 -22.96 19.87 5.00
N GLU A 7 -21.75 20.34 5.28
CA GLU A 7 -21.02 21.25 4.39
C GLU A 7 -20.79 20.63 3.01
N CYS A 8 -20.38 19.36 2.99
CA CYS A 8 -20.21 18.59 1.76
C CYS A 8 -21.49 18.53 0.92
N LEU A 9 -22.62 18.17 1.52
CA LEU A 9 -23.87 18.03 0.78
C LEU A 9 -24.44 19.38 0.34
N GLU A 10 -24.32 20.41 1.18
CA GLU A 10 -24.77 21.77 0.82
C GLU A 10 -23.95 22.36 -0.34
N GLN A 11 -22.66 22.02 -0.47
CA GLN A 11 -21.82 22.46 -1.59
C GLN A 11 -22.41 22.08 -2.95
N TYR A 12 -23.09 20.93 -3.05
CA TYR A 12 -23.62 20.39 -4.31
C TYR A 12 -25.14 20.46 -4.44
N LYS A 13 -25.83 21.11 -3.49
CA LYS A 13 -27.29 21.20 -3.46
C LYS A 13 -27.93 21.82 -4.71
N ASN A 14 -27.21 22.75 -5.35
CA ASN A 14 -27.68 23.46 -6.54
C ASN A 14 -27.11 22.88 -7.85
N VAL A 15 -26.35 21.78 -7.78
CA VAL A 15 -25.85 21.10 -8.97
C VAL A 15 -26.96 20.19 -9.49
N SER A 16 -27.54 20.56 -10.63
CA SER A 16 -28.54 19.74 -11.32
C SER A 16 -27.86 19.01 -12.47
N LEU A 17 -27.81 17.68 -12.34
CA LEU A 17 -27.53 16.77 -13.45
C LEU A 17 -28.87 16.27 -13.99
N ILE A 18 -28.87 15.81 -15.24
CA ILE A 18 -30.03 15.15 -15.85
C ILE A 18 -30.13 13.76 -15.23
N ASP A 19 -31.30 13.43 -14.67
CA ASP A 19 -31.57 12.11 -14.11
C ASP A 19 -31.49 11.01 -15.18
N PRO A 20 -30.98 9.81 -14.83
CA PRO A 20 -30.48 9.44 -13.51
C PRO A 20 -29.06 9.99 -13.25
N PHE A 21 -28.69 10.25 -11.99
CA PHE A 21 -27.32 10.56 -11.59
C PHE A 21 -27.07 10.13 -10.14
N CYS A 22 -25.80 9.87 -9.80
CA CYS A 22 -25.42 9.65 -8.42
C CYS A 22 -25.34 10.99 -7.68
N ALA A 23 -26.18 11.17 -6.67
CA ALA A 23 -26.16 12.37 -5.84
C ALA A 23 -24.84 12.54 -5.09
N ALA A 24 -24.52 13.77 -4.66
CA ALA A 24 -23.36 14.03 -3.83
C ALA A 24 -23.36 13.15 -2.57
N ALA A 25 -22.18 12.71 -2.14
CA ALA A 25 -22.04 11.78 -1.02
C ALA A 25 -20.84 12.11 -0.14
N TRP A 26 -21.01 11.91 1.16
CA TRP A 26 -19.95 11.98 2.15
C TRP A 26 -19.64 10.58 2.65
N ASP A 27 -18.35 10.21 2.74
CA ASP A 27 -17.91 8.90 3.21
C ASP A 27 -17.10 8.95 4.52
N SER A 28 -17.31 10.00 5.31
CA SER A 28 -16.55 10.34 6.54
C SER A 28 -15.21 11.03 6.31
N PHE A 29 -14.69 11.06 5.08
CA PHE A 29 -13.39 11.66 4.79
C PHE A 29 -13.35 12.49 3.50
N ILE A 30 -14.01 11.99 2.46
CA ILE A 30 -14.02 12.57 1.12
C ILE A 30 -15.44 12.98 0.77
N CYS A 31 -15.57 14.23 0.32
CA CYS A 31 -16.78 14.72 -0.29
C CYS A 31 -16.81 14.39 -1.78
N TRP A 32 -17.76 13.57 -2.20
CA TRP A 32 -17.95 13.14 -3.58
C TRP A 32 -18.99 14.02 -4.27
N PRO A 33 -18.64 14.67 -5.39
CA PRO A 33 -19.60 15.44 -6.17
C PRO A 33 -20.64 14.53 -6.84
N PRO A 34 -21.74 15.08 -7.35
CA PRO A 34 -22.64 14.35 -8.22
C PRO A 34 -21.89 13.80 -9.44
N LEU A 35 -22.29 12.61 -9.90
CA LEU A 35 -21.61 11.91 -10.99
C LEU A 35 -22.63 11.29 -11.95
N SER A 36 -22.34 11.34 -13.26
CA SER A 36 -23.23 10.76 -14.27
C SER A 36 -23.22 9.23 -14.21
N PRO A 37 -24.30 8.56 -14.65
CA PRO A 37 -24.38 7.10 -14.68
C PRO A 37 -23.27 6.50 -15.52
N GLY A 38 -22.71 5.38 -15.06
CA GLY A 38 -21.64 4.66 -15.73
C GLY A 38 -20.24 5.27 -15.54
N GLU A 39 -20.13 6.47 -14.97
CA GLU A 39 -18.85 7.12 -14.74
C GLU A 39 -18.18 6.66 -13.43
N MET A 40 -16.86 6.85 -13.38
CA MET A 40 -16.05 6.69 -12.17
C MET A 40 -15.22 7.94 -11.92
N MET A 41 -15.04 8.28 -10.64
CA MET A 41 -14.25 9.41 -10.19
C MET A 41 -13.14 8.92 -9.27
N ASN A 42 -11.97 9.53 -9.39
CA ASN A 42 -10.88 9.35 -8.44
C ASN A 42 -10.62 10.65 -7.68
N LYS A 43 -10.29 10.53 -6.40
CA LYS A 43 -9.82 11.64 -5.56
C LYS A 43 -8.58 11.20 -4.79
N PRO A 44 -7.65 12.11 -4.47
CA PRO A 44 -6.51 11.79 -3.62
C PRO A 44 -6.94 11.11 -2.32
N CYS A 45 -6.14 10.17 -1.83
CA CYS A 45 -6.40 9.57 -0.52
C CYS A 45 -6.28 10.62 0.59
N PRO A 46 -7.18 10.65 1.59
CA PRO A 46 -7.04 11.53 2.74
C PRO A 46 -5.79 11.15 3.54
N GLN A 47 -5.01 12.16 3.92
CA GLN A 47 -3.95 12.03 4.91
C GLN A 47 -4.56 12.21 6.30
N MET A 48 -4.36 11.22 7.16
CA MET A 48 -4.85 11.24 8.53
C MET A 48 -3.72 11.53 9.52
N ASP A 49 -4.04 12.24 10.60
CA ASP A 49 -3.18 12.28 11.78
C ASP A 49 -3.29 10.98 12.61
N THR A 50 -2.52 10.90 13.70
CA THR A 50 -2.54 9.76 14.62
C THR A 50 -3.86 9.61 15.38
N LYS A 51 -4.75 10.61 15.32
CA LYS A 51 -6.07 10.62 15.94
C LYS A 51 -7.18 10.27 14.95
N GLY A 52 -6.85 10.02 13.68
CA GLY A 52 -7.82 9.69 12.63
C GLY A 52 -8.51 10.90 12.01
N THR A 53 -7.95 12.10 12.14
CA THR A 53 -8.49 13.34 11.57
C THR A 53 -7.83 13.62 10.21
N VAL A 54 -8.63 14.03 9.22
CA VAL A 54 -8.11 14.45 7.91
C VAL A 54 -7.31 15.74 8.07
N ILE A 55 -6.02 15.69 7.76
CA ILE A 55 -5.09 16.85 7.80
C ILE A 55 -4.70 17.35 6.41
N GLY A 56 -5.08 16.63 5.36
CA GLY A 56 -4.83 17.02 3.98
C GLY A 56 -5.00 15.86 3.01
N ASP A 57 -4.47 16.03 1.80
CA ASP A 57 -4.59 15.07 0.70
C ASP A 57 -3.25 14.45 0.33
N ALA A 58 -3.25 13.16 -0.05
CA ALA A 58 -2.06 12.47 -0.49
C ALA A 58 -1.50 13.10 -1.77
N THR A 59 -0.20 13.43 -1.77
CA THR A 59 0.49 14.03 -2.93
C THR A 59 1.09 13.00 -3.88
N HIS A 60 1.07 11.71 -3.51
CA HIS A 60 1.69 10.66 -4.31
C HIS A 60 0.77 10.26 -5.47
N PRO A 61 1.25 10.21 -6.73
CA PRO A 61 0.40 10.02 -7.92
C PRO A 61 -0.32 8.68 -7.98
N GLY A 62 0.13 7.68 -7.22
CA GLY A 62 -0.57 6.39 -7.09
C GLY A 62 -1.61 6.30 -5.97
N MET A 63 -1.79 7.34 -5.14
CA MET A 63 -2.64 7.27 -3.94
C MET A 63 -3.96 7.99 -4.17
N PHE A 64 -4.93 7.28 -4.72
CA PHE A 64 -6.28 7.79 -4.93
C PHE A 64 -7.35 6.80 -4.48
N ALA A 65 -8.42 7.33 -3.89
CA ALA A 65 -9.66 6.62 -3.66
C ALA A 65 -10.53 6.70 -4.92
N VAL A 66 -11.34 5.67 -5.15
CA VAL A 66 -12.19 5.58 -6.34
C VAL A 66 -13.64 5.38 -5.93
N ARG A 67 -14.56 6.08 -6.59
CA ARG A 67 -16.00 5.86 -6.43
C ARG A 67 -16.66 5.81 -7.80
N SER A 68 -17.62 4.90 -7.96
CA SER A 68 -18.25 4.62 -9.25
C SER A 68 -19.76 4.79 -9.16
N CYS A 69 -20.34 5.39 -10.20
CA CYS A 69 -21.78 5.53 -10.35
C CYS A 69 -22.33 4.43 -11.25
N ALA A 70 -23.33 3.69 -10.78
CA ALA A 70 -24.00 2.69 -11.59
C ALA A 70 -24.93 3.35 -12.63
N GLU A 71 -25.28 2.61 -13.68
CA GLU A 71 -26.17 3.06 -14.77
C GLU A 71 -27.57 3.49 -14.28
N ASN A 72 -27.98 3.01 -13.10
CA ASN A 72 -29.26 3.39 -12.48
C ASN A 72 -29.19 4.69 -11.65
N GLY A 73 -28.06 5.41 -11.65
CA GLY A 73 -27.85 6.62 -10.85
C GLY A 73 -27.61 6.36 -9.36
N SER A 74 -27.28 5.13 -8.97
CA SER A 74 -26.92 4.79 -7.58
C SER A 74 -25.42 4.54 -7.43
N TRP A 75 -24.85 4.93 -6.29
CA TRP A 75 -23.46 4.61 -5.98
C TRP A 75 -23.24 3.10 -5.90
N VAL A 76 -22.23 2.59 -6.61
CA VAL A 76 -21.87 1.17 -6.59
C VAL A 76 -21.52 0.76 -5.16
N GLU A 77 -22.21 -0.27 -4.65
CA GLU A 77 -22.07 -0.80 -3.28
C GLU A 77 -22.25 0.24 -2.16
N ASN A 78 -22.72 1.46 -2.48
CA ASN A 78 -22.72 2.63 -1.59
C ASN A 78 -21.39 2.84 -0.85
N ARG A 79 -20.26 2.51 -1.48
CA ARG A 79 -18.93 2.51 -0.87
C ARG A 79 -17.89 3.16 -1.77
N THR A 80 -16.87 3.71 -1.12
CA THR A 80 -15.65 4.19 -1.78
C THR A 80 -14.58 3.10 -1.74
N ASN A 81 -13.93 2.86 -2.86
CA ASN A 81 -12.82 1.92 -2.96
C ASN A 81 -11.49 2.61 -2.57
N PHE A 82 -10.96 2.23 -1.40
CA PHE A 82 -9.69 2.74 -0.85
C PHE A 82 -8.50 1.79 -1.07
N SER A 83 -8.62 0.78 -1.95
CA SER A 83 -7.57 -0.25 -2.13
C SER A 83 -6.20 0.37 -2.48
N LEU A 84 -6.19 1.40 -3.32
CA LEU A 84 -4.97 2.10 -3.74
C LEU A 84 -4.40 3.03 -2.66
N CYS A 85 -5.20 3.39 -1.65
CA CYS A 85 -4.71 4.10 -0.47
C CYS A 85 -3.91 3.16 0.44
N ILE A 86 -4.44 1.96 0.70
CA ILE A 86 -3.84 1.00 1.64
C ILE A 86 -2.59 0.36 1.04
N THR A 87 -2.65 -0.11 -0.20
CA THR A 87 -1.53 -0.84 -0.83
C THR A 87 -0.30 0.05 -1.00
N ASN A 88 -0.49 1.34 -1.30
CA ASN A 88 0.62 2.28 -1.46
C ASN A 88 1.15 2.83 -0.13
N MET A 89 0.36 2.87 0.94
CA MET A 89 0.90 3.07 2.29
C MET A 89 1.81 1.91 2.70
N ALA A 90 1.39 0.67 2.46
CA ALA A 90 2.21 -0.52 2.74
C ALA A 90 3.51 -0.55 1.90
N ALA A 91 3.45 -0.15 0.64
CA ALA A 91 4.63 0.01 -0.21
C ALA A 91 5.58 1.10 0.31
N LYS A 92 5.06 2.25 0.79
CA LYS A 92 5.86 3.29 1.44
C LYS A 92 6.55 2.78 2.72
N PHE A 93 5.85 2.01 3.55
CA PHE A 93 6.47 1.37 4.72
C PHE A 93 7.57 0.38 4.31
N ARG A 94 7.36 -0.43 3.27
CA ARG A 94 8.41 -1.31 2.72
C ARG A 94 9.63 -0.54 2.21
N HIS A 95 9.42 0.50 1.40
CA HIS A 95 10.52 1.30 0.88
C HIS A 95 11.29 2.01 2.01
N ASN A 96 10.59 2.50 3.03
CA ASN A 96 11.24 3.05 4.22
C ASN A 96 12.04 1.97 4.96
N ILE A 97 11.51 0.77 5.16
CA ILE A 97 12.26 -0.34 5.78
C ILE A 97 13.51 -0.71 4.95
N GLU A 98 13.40 -0.76 3.62
CA GLU A 98 14.55 -1.04 2.74
C GLU A 98 15.60 0.08 2.81
N ASN A 99 15.18 1.34 2.85
CA ASN A 99 16.08 2.48 3.07
C ASN A 99 16.71 2.46 4.47
N TYR A 100 15.95 2.11 5.53
CA TYR A 100 16.49 1.91 6.88
C TYR A 100 17.48 0.74 6.93
N ARG A 101 17.22 -0.34 6.20
CA ARG A 101 18.11 -1.50 6.10
C ARG A 101 19.39 -1.16 5.33
N GLY A 102 19.29 -0.37 4.27
CA GLY A 102 20.44 0.13 3.49
C GLY A 102 21.32 1.12 4.27
N ASN A 103 20.72 1.94 5.13
CA ASN A 103 21.40 2.99 5.90
C ASN A 103 21.81 2.56 7.33
N SER A 104 21.50 1.33 7.75
CA SER A 104 21.86 0.84 9.08
C SER A 104 23.28 0.25 9.10
N THR A 105 24.17 0.88 9.85
CA THR A 105 25.54 0.39 10.10
C THR A 105 25.60 -0.88 10.96
N VAL A 106 24.50 -1.24 11.63
CA VAL A 106 24.39 -2.45 12.47
C VAL A 106 24.39 -3.72 11.63
N TRP A 107 23.76 -3.70 10.45
CA TRP A 107 23.72 -4.83 9.52
C TRP A 107 24.86 -4.82 8.48
N GLN A 108 25.75 -3.82 8.56
CA GLN A 108 27.01 -3.77 7.81
C GLN A 108 28.14 -4.55 8.52
N LEU A 109 27.87 -5.15 9.69
CA LEU A 109 28.75 -6.16 10.28
C LEU A 109 28.93 -7.32 9.28
N PRO A 110 30.18 -7.69 8.98
CA PRO A 110 30.53 -8.16 7.65
C PRO A 110 30.00 -9.57 7.39
N LYS A 111 29.64 -9.82 6.13
CA LYS A 111 29.59 -11.13 5.44
C LYS A 111 30.85 -12.02 5.62
N LYS A 112 31.79 -11.64 6.47
CA LYS A 112 33.00 -12.41 6.85
C LYS A 112 32.67 -13.64 7.69
N LEU A 113 31.62 -13.62 8.51
CA LEU A 113 31.28 -14.81 9.32
C LEU A 113 30.83 -15.98 8.42
N ASP A 114 29.96 -15.71 7.43
CA ASP A 114 29.51 -16.71 6.46
C ASP A 114 30.66 -17.29 5.62
N GLN A 115 31.61 -16.46 5.19
CA GLN A 115 32.75 -16.97 4.41
C GLN A 115 33.66 -17.90 5.22
N ILE A 116 33.85 -17.64 6.52
CA ILE A 116 34.68 -18.48 7.39
C ILE A 116 34.00 -19.83 7.66
N GLU A 117 32.69 -19.85 7.86
CA GLU A 117 31.95 -21.11 8.04
C GLU A 117 31.93 -21.95 6.75
N THR A 118 31.75 -21.31 5.60
CA THR A 118 31.77 -22.00 4.30
C THR A 118 33.15 -22.64 4.03
N PHE A 119 34.24 -21.92 4.29
CA PHE A 119 35.61 -22.46 4.13
C PHE A 119 35.90 -23.65 5.07
N ARG A 120 35.38 -23.61 6.30
CA ARG A 120 35.55 -24.71 7.27
C ARG A 120 34.84 -25.99 6.79
N ILE A 121 33.65 -25.86 6.21
CA ILE A 121 32.88 -27.01 5.70
C ILE A 121 33.60 -27.67 4.51
N GLU A 122 34.15 -26.88 3.58
CA GLU A 122 34.86 -27.42 2.40
C GLU A 122 36.14 -28.20 2.76
N VAL A 123 36.91 -27.71 3.73
CA VAL A 123 38.12 -28.40 4.22
C VAL A 123 37.77 -29.71 4.94
N ILE A 124 36.67 -29.72 5.70
CA ILE A 124 36.21 -30.94 6.38
C ILE A 124 35.70 -31.96 5.35
N LEU A 125 34.93 -31.55 4.35
CA LEU A 125 34.43 -32.46 3.32
C LEU A 125 35.57 -33.05 2.48
N SER A 126 36.54 -32.24 2.05
CA SER A 126 37.70 -32.73 1.29
C SER A 126 38.57 -33.72 2.07
N THR A 127 38.78 -33.50 3.36
CA THR A 127 39.52 -34.46 4.22
C THR A 127 38.74 -35.76 4.47
N ILE A 128 37.41 -35.70 4.60
CA ILE A 128 36.55 -36.90 4.70
C ILE A 128 36.58 -37.69 3.38
N THR A 129 36.50 -37.03 2.24
CA THR A 129 36.58 -37.68 0.92
C THR A 129 37.93 -38.38 0.74
N LEU A 130 39.04 -37.72 1.05
CA LEU A 130 40.37 -38.31 0.97
C LEU A 130 40.54 -39.52 1.90
N LYS A 131 40.08 -39.43 3.16
CA LYS A 131 40.10 -40.58 4.09
C LYS A 131 39.28 -41.75 3.57
N ARG A 132 38.11 -41.49 3.00
CA ARG A 132 37.26 -42.55 2.41
C ARG A 132 37.92 -43.20 1.19
N SER A 133 38.61 -42.43 0.35
CA SER A 133 39.38 -42.96 -0.78
C SER A 133 40.57 -43.82 -0.36
N LEU A 134 41.27 -43.46 0.72
CA LEU A 134 42.35 -44.27 1.29
C LEU A 134 41.85 -45.60 1.87
N ILE A 135 40.73 -45.58 2.62
CA ILE A 135 40.14 -46.80 3.22
C ILE A 135 39.66 -47.79 2.14
N LEU A 136 39.21 -47.29 0.97
CA LEU A 136 38.80 -48.12 -0.17
C LEU A 136 39.98 -48.67 -0.99
N TYR A 137 41.20 -48.13 -0.80
CA TYR A 137 42.41 -48.62 -1.49
C TYR A 137 43.16 -49.67 -0.66
N GLU A 138 42.88 -49.77 0.65
CA GLU A 138 43.50 -50.73 1.58
C GLU A 138 42.64 -51.99 1.85
N ASN A 139 41.55 -52.21 1.11
CA ASN A 139 40.78 -53.47 1.05
C ASN A 139 40.75 -54.02 -0.37
#